data_AF-A0AB36TK30-F1
#
_entry.id   AF-A0AB36TK30-F1
#
_cell.length_a   1.000
_cell.length_b   1.000
_cell.length_c   1.000
_cell.angle_alpha   90.00
_cell.angle_beta   90.00
_cell.angle_gamma   90.00
#
_symmetry.space_group_name_H-M   'P 1'
#
loop_
_entity.id
_entity.type
_entity.pdbx_description
1 polymer ?
#
loop_
_entity_poly.entity_id
_entity_poly.type
_entity_poly.pdbx_seq_one_letter_code
_entity_poly.pdbx_strand_id
1 'polypeptide(L)'
;MNTEGYSCLKSILTGCLINSMAHFGFETGFTKDNLMSMVMDYIKKYDLKNVILRLTVTYGNKNKGIEPAVFFSTRENTYKKAIYEKGFKLMVSGLVKNADSPVIAHKTGNYLENYMEGQRTLKNGFDDVIF
;
A
#
# COMPACT_ATOMS: atom_id res chain seq x y z
N MET A 1 0.11 9.19 -19.52
CA MET A 1 0.22 7.98 -18.68
C MET A 1 0.30 6.79 -19.62
N ASN A 2 1.36 6.00 -19.55
CA ASN A 2 1.59 4.89 -20.49
C ASN A 2 0.59 3.76 -20.22
N THR A 3 0.33 2.91 -21.22
CA THR A 3 -0.63 1.78 -21.15
C THR A 3 -0.34 0.83 -19.97
N GLU A 4 0.93 0.62 -19.63
CA GLU A 4 1.35 -0.21 -18.48
C GLU A 4 0.99 0.40 -17.12
N GLY A 5 1.18 1.70 -16.94
CA GLY A 5 0.81 2.41 -15.70
C GLY A 5 -0.70 2.35 -15.45
N TYR A 6 -1.50 2.40 -16.52
CA TYR A 6 -2.95 2.28 -16.44
C TYR A 6 -3.41 0.84 -16.15
N SER A 7 -2.72 -0.16 -16.69
CA SER A 7 -2.97 -1.58 -16.42
C SER A 7 -2.67 -1.96 -14.96
N CYS A 8 -1.55 -1.48 -14.42
CA CYS A 8 -1.19 -1.65 -13.01
C CYS A 8 -2.19 -0.97 -12.07
N LEU A 9 -2.60 0.26 -12.40
CA LEU A 9 -3.61 1.00 -11.64
C LEU A 9 -4.96 0.26 -11.60
N LYS A 10 -5.38 -0.30 -12.75
CA LYS A 10 -6.53 -1.20 -12.80
C LYS A 10 -6.32 -2.39 -11.87
N SER A 11 -5.27 -3.19 -12.03
CA SER A 11 -5.08 -4.38 -11.17
C SER A 11 -5.09 -4.07 -9.65
N ILE A 12 -4.39 -3.01 -9.23
CA ILE A 12 -4.29 -2.61 -7.81
C ILE A 12 -5.64 -2.16 -7.24
N LEU A 13 -6.38 -1.31 -7.96
CA LEU A 13 -7.67 -0.80 -7.50
C LEU A 13 -8.78 -1.85 -7.59
N THR A 14 -8.73 -2.70 -8.63
CA THR A 14 -9.84 -3.60 -8.96
C THR A 14 -9.84 -4.90 -8.19
N GLY A 15 -8.69 -5.39 -7.74
CA GLY A 15 -8.62 -6.64 -6.96
C GLY A 15 -8.29 -6.41 -5.49
N CYS A 16 -7.13 -5.81 -5.20
CA CYS A 16 -6.57 -5.87 -3.84
C CYS A 16 -7.32 -4.99 -2.83
N LEU A 17 -7.62 -3.73 -3.18
CA LEU A 17 -8.19 -2.78 -2.23
C LEU A 17 -9.67 -3.07 -1.94
N ILE A 18 -10.49 -3.27 -2.97
CA ILE A 18 -11.92 -3.58 -2.83
C ILE A 18 -12.10 -4.89 -2.03
N ASN A 19 -11.34 -5.94 -2.34
CA ASN A 19 -11.41 -7.20 -1.60
C ASN A 19 -11.00 -7.03 -0.13
N SER A 20 -9.99 -6.19 0.14
CA SER A 20 -9.59 -5.89 1.52
C SER A 20 -10.68 -5.11 2.27
N MET A 21 -11.29 -4.11 1.65
CA MET A 21 -12.41 -3.37 2.24
C MET A 21 -13.60 -4.29 2.53
N ALA A 22 -13.97 -5.15 1.58
CA ALA A 22 -15.04 -6.14 1.77
C ALA A 22 -14.72 -7.11 2.92
N HIS A 23 -13.49 -7.63 2.99
CA HIS A 23 -13.04 -8.52 4.06
C HIS A 23 -13.18 -7.90 5.45
N PHE A 24 -12.86 -6.61 5.61
CA PHE A 24 -13.00 -5.90 6.88
C PHE A 24 -14.40 -5.28 7.10
N GLY A 25 -15.40 -5.64 6.29
CA GLY A 25 -16.77 -5.18 6.49
C GLY A 25 -16.97 -3.69 6.25
N PHE A 26 -16.22 -3.08 5.34
CA PHE A 26 -16.45 -1.70 4.91
C PHE A 26 -17.83 -1.63 4.23
N GLU A 27 -18.82 -1.08 4.93
CA GLU A 27 -20.14 -0.73 4.39
C GLU A 27 -20.07 0.56 3.56
N THR A 28 -19.12 0.65 2.64
CA THR A 28 -18.87 1.89 1.90
C THR A 28 -19.47 1.86 0.51
N GLY A 29 -20.03 3.00 0.07
CA GLY A 29 -20.41 3.24 -1.33
C GLY A 29 -19.22 3.43 -2.29
N PHE A 30 -17.99 3.08 -1.88
CA PHE A 30 -16.82 3.15 -2.73
C PHE A 30 -16.85 2.03 -3.77
N THR A 31 -17.35 2.35 -4.95
CA THR A 31 -17.23 1.47 -6.10
C THR A 31 -15.83 1.60 -6.69
N LYS A 32 -15.41 0.54 -7.38
CA LYS A 32 -14.21 0.51 -8.22
C LYS A 32 -14.13 1.73 -9.13
N ASP A 33 -15.22 2.07 -9.81
CA ASP A 33 -15.24 3.15 -10.79
C ASP A 33 -15.14 4.52 -10.12
N ASN A 34 -15.78 4.70 -8.96
CA ASN A 34 -15.65 5.92 -8.16
C ASN A 34 -14.19 6.13 -7.71
N LEU A 35 -13.57 5.11 -7.11
CA LEU A 35 -12.17 5.19 -6.68
C LEU A 35 -11.21 5.45 -7.84
N MET A 36 -11.44 4.79 -8.99
CA MET A 36 -10.65 5.02 -10.20
C MET A 36 -10.79 6.46 -10.68
N SER A 37 -12.00 7.02 -10.69
CA SER A 37 -12.21 8.42 -11.06
C SER A 37 -11.45 9.36 -10.12
N MET A 38 -11.59 9.15 -8.80
CA MET A 38 -10.90 9.97 -7.80
C MET A 38 -9.38 9.95 -8.00
N VAL A 39 -8.79 8.78 -8.28
CA VAL A 39 -7.35 8.64 -8.57
C VAL A 39 -6.97 9.40 -9.84
N MET A 40 -7.74 9.23 -10.92
CA MET A 40 -7.48 9.88 -12.20
C MET A 40 -7.59 11.40 -12.10
N ASP A 41 -8.58 11.89 -11.36
CA ASP A 41 -8.79 13.31 -11.13
C ASP A 41 -7.66 13.89 -10.27
N TYR A 42 -7.21 13.15 -9.25
CA TYR A 42 -6.05 13.53 -8.45
C TYR A 42 -4.76 13.63 -9.29
N ILE A 43 -4.49 12.62 -10.14
CA ILE A 43 -3.32 12.63 -11.04
C ILE A 43 -3.35 13.83 -11.99
N LYS A 44 -4.50 14.11 -12.59
CA LYS A 44 -4.67 15.23 -13.53
C LYS A 44 -4.56 16.58 -12.83
N LYS A 45 -5.24 16.75 -11.70
CA LYS A 45 -5.30 18.00 -10.94
C LYS A 45 -3.92 18.49 -10.51
N TYR A 46 -3.03 17.56 -10.14
CA TYR A 46 -1.68 17.87 -9.66
C TYR A 46 -0.58 17.60 -10.70
N ASP A 47 -0.93 17.31 -11.96
CA ASP A 47 -0.01 16.97 -13.06
C ASP A 47 1.09 15.96 -12.63
N LEU A 48 0.67 14.90 -11.92
CA LEU A 48 1.60 13.96 -11.31
C LEU A 48 2.38 13.18 -12.35
N LYS A 49 3.71 13.28 -12.31
CA LYS A 49 4.65 12.61 -13.21
C LYS A 49 5.77 11.95 -12.41
N ASN A 50 6.09 10.69 -12.73
CA ASN A 50 7.21 9.93 -12.15
C ASN A 50 7.24 9.85 -10.61
N VAL A 51 6.07 9.84 -9.97
CA VAL A 51 5.92 9.69 -8.52
C VAL A 51 5.28 8.35 -8.16
N ILE A 52 5.53 7.91 -6.92
CA ILE A 52 4.77 6.83 -6.31
C ILE A 52 3.53 7.43 -5.65
N LEU A 53 2.35 6.98 -6.08
CA LEU A 53 1.06 7.37 -5.48
C LEU A 53 0.61 6.30 -4.48
N ARG A 54 0.25 6.73 -3.26
CA ARG A 54 -0.37 5.90 -2.23
C ARG A 54 -1.80 6.36 -2.00
N LEU A 55 -2.72 5.43 -2.20
CA LEU A 55 -4.12 5.53 -1.81
C LEU A 55 -4.32 4.82 -0.47
N THR A 56 -5.01 5.46 0.48
CA THR A 56 -5.37 4.84 1.76
C THR A 56 -6.85 5.10 2.04
N VAL A 57 -7.58 4.07 2.45
CA VAL A 57 -8.98 4.19 2.87
C VAL A 57 -9.07 3.87 4.35
N THR A 58 -9.76 4.72 5.11
CA THR A 58 -10.02 4.50 6.54
C THR A 58 -11.44 4.01 6.74
N TYR A 59 -11.65 3.14 7.75
CA TYR A 59 -12.97 2.63 8.09
C TYR A 59 -13.90 3.69 8.71
N GLY A 60 -13.32 4.76 9.24
CA GLY A 60 -14.05 5.71 10.08
C GLY A 60 -14.43 5.10 11.43
N ASN A 61 -15.37 5.74 12.12
CA ASN A 61 -15.97 5.30 13.38
C ASN A 61 -17.38 5.91 13.49
N LYS A 62 -18.40 5.15 13.06
CA LYS A 62 -19.81 5.57 13.07
C LYS A 62 -20.29 5.99 14.47
N ASN A 63 -19.84 5.31 15.51
CA ASN A 63 -20.20 5.63 16.91
C ASN A 63 -19.69 7.00 17.35
N LYS A 64 -18.65 7.53 16.68
CA LYS A 64 -18.09 8.86 16.92
C LYS A 64 -18.47 9.86 15.81
N GLY A 65 -19.37 9.49 14.89
CA GLY A 65 -19.73 10.30 13.73
C GLY A 65 -18.57 10.54 12.75
N ILE A 66 -17.57 9.64 12.73
CA ILE A 66 -16.43 9.74 11.82
C ILE A 66 -16.72 8.88 10.59
N GLU A 67 -16.84 9.50 9.44
CA GLU A 67 -17.07 8.79 8.19
C GLU A 67 -15.78 8.14 7.64
N PRO A 68 -15.91 7.06 6.86
CA PRO A 68 -14.82 6.54 6.04
C PRO A 68 -14.24 7.62 5.12
N ALA A 69 -12.92 7.66 4.98
CA ALA A 69 -12.24 8.67 4.16
C ALA A 69 -11.18 8.06 3.25
N VAL A 70 -10.94 8.73 2.13
CA VAL A 70 -9.94 8.36 1.13
C VAL A 70 -8.82 9.41 1.14
N PHE A 71 -7.59 8.96 1.32
CA PHE A 71 -6.39 9.78 1.37
C PHE A 71 -5.45 9.46 0.23
N PHE A 72 -4.89 10.51 -0.36
CA PHE A 72 -3.84 10.44 -1.36
C PHE A 72 -2.55 11.02 -0.79
N SER A 73 -1.44 10.34 -1.06
CA SER A 73 -0.10 10.85 -0.77
C SER A 73 0.85 10.44 -1.87
N THR A 74 1.85 11.28 -2.13
CA THR A 74 2.86 11.02 -3.15
C THR A 74 4.25 11.01 -2.52
N ARG A 75 5.17 10.28 -3.14
CA ARG A 75 6.60 10.33 -2.81
C ARG A 75 7.43 10.08 -4.06
N GLU A 76 8.68 10.49 -4.00
CA GLU A 76 9.65 10.16 -5.05
C GLU A 76 9.93 8.66 -5.10
N ASN A 77 10.26 8.15 -6.29
CA ASN A 77 10.71 6.77 -6.44
C ASN A 77 12.20 6.68 -6.10
N THR A 78 12.51 6.02 -4.99
CA THR A 78 13.90 5.82 -4.52
C THR A 78 14.60 4.62 -5.16
N TYR A 79 13.88 3.73 -5.86
CA TYR A 79 14.44 2.55 -6.52
C TYR A 79 15.12 2.92 -7.85
N LYS A 80 16.38 3.33 -7.77
CA LYS A 80 17.21 3.68 -8.92
C LYS A 80 17.93 2.46 -9.49
N LYS A 81 18.31 2.51 -10.78
CA LYS A 81 19.07 1.45 -11.48
C LYS A 81 20.29 0.96 -10.68
N ALA A 82 21.04 1.87 -10.09
CA ALA A 82 22.21 1.56 -9.26
C ALA A 82 21.90 0.63 -8.08
N ILE A 83 20.70 0.72 -7.49
CA ILE A 83 20.28 -0.16 -6.39
C ILE A 83 20.09 -1.59 -6.91
N TYR A 84 19.49 -1.76 -8.08
CA TYR A 84 19.30 -3.07 -8.72
C TYR A 84 20.64 -3.71 -9.12
N GLU A 85 21.60 -2.91 -9.59
CA GLU A 85 22.94 -3.39 -9.95
C GLU A 85 23.79 -3.77 -8.73
N LYS A 86 23.66 -3.04 -7.62
CA LYS A 86 24.34 -3.34 -6.35
C LYS A 86 23.80 -4.63 -5.70
N GLY A 87 22.48 -4.85 -5.82
CA GLY A 87 21.77 -5.90 -5.10
C GLY A 87 21.50 -5.55 -3.62
N PHE A 88 20.73 -6.42 -2.96
CA PHE A 88 20.33 -6.27 -1.55
C PHE A 88 20.93 -7.39 -0.69
N LYS A 89 21.39 -7.05 0.50
CA LYS A 89 21.70 -8.00 1.57
C LYS A 89 20.46 -8.27 2.39
N LEU A 90 20.00 -9.52 2.39
CA LEU A 90 18.77 -9.90 3.07
C LEU A 90 19.08 -10.61 4.40
N MET A 91 18.33 -10.25 5.43
CA MET A 91 18.29 -10.97 6.71
C MET A 91 17.10 -11.93 6.69
N VAL A 92 17.26 -13.13 7.25
CA VAL A 92 16.12 -14.01 7.52
C VAL A 92 15.59 -13.69 8.91
N SER A 93 14.30 -13.38 9.01
CA SER A 93 13.63 -13.10 10.28
C SER A 93 13.55 -14.37 11.12
N GLY A 94 13.69 -14.21 12.44
CA GLY A 94 13.31 -15.26 13.38
C GLY A 94 11.81 -15.26 13.71
N LEU A 95 11.06 -14.28 13.22
CA LEU A 95 9.63 -14.14 13.45
C LEU A 95 8.85 -14.93 12.40
N VAL A 96 8.05 -15.88 12.84
CA VAL A 96 7.10 -16.56 11.96
C VAL A 96 5.84 -15.73 11.88
N LYS A 97 5.51 -15.28 10.67
CA LYS A 97 4.26 -14.58 10.42
C LYS A 97 3.07 -15.52 10.60
N ASN A 98 2.08 -15.08 11.38
CA ASN A 98 0.88 -15.87 11.63
C ASN A 98 0.04 -15.99 10.34
N ALA A 99 0.04 -17.18 9.73
CA ALA A 99 -0.70 -17.50 8.51
C ALA A 99 -2.22 -17.42 8.71
N ASP A 100 -2.71 -17.64 9.92
CA ASP A 100 -4.13 -17.58 10.27
C ASP A 100 -4.59 -16.15 10.60
N SER A 101 -3.67 -15.17 10.57
CA SER A 101 -4.03 -13.78 10.81
C SER A 101 -4.94 -13.27 9.70
N PRO A 102 -6.14 -12.74 10.01
CA PRO A 102 -7.03 -12.18 9.00
C PRO A 102 -6.45 -10.90 8.37
N VAL A 103 -5.37 -10.35 8.93
CA VAL A 103 -4.76 -9.11 8.46
C VAL A 103 -3.64 -9.37 7.45
N ILE A 104 -2.99 -10.53 7.48
CA ILE A 104 -1.72 -10.73 6.77
C ILE A 104 -1.87 -10.72 5.24
N ALA A 105 -3.00 -11.21 4.74
CA ALA A 105 -3.33 -11.23 3.32
C ALA A 105 -3.73 -9.84 2.78
N HIS A 106 -3.97 -8.86 3.67
CA HIS A 106 -4.53 -7.57 3.32
C HIS A 106 -3.57 -6.41 3.61
N LYS A 107 -3.47 -5.47 2.67
CA LYS A 107 -2.62 -4.27 2.79
C LYS A 107 -3.28 -3.23 3.70
N THR A 108 -3.13 -3.40 5.01
CA THR A 108 -3.72 -2.51 6.03
C THR A 108 -2.74 -1.47 6.58
N GLY A 109 -3.12 -0.68 7.58
CA GLY A 109 -2.19 0.14 8.35
C GLY A 109 -1.38 -0.63 9.40
N ASN A 110 -1.72 -1.91 9.65
CA ASN A 110 -1.18 -2.72 10.75
C ASN A 110 0.18 -3.34 10.39
N TYR A 111 1.18 -2.50 10.10
CA TYR A 111 2.53 -2.89 9.71
C TYR A 111 3.55 -2.81 10.86
N LEU A 112 3.10 -2.75 12.12
CA LEU A 112 4.01 -2.50 13.25
C LEU A 112 5.11 -3.56 13.36
N GLU A 113 4.76 -4.84 13.27
CA GLU A 113 5.76 -5.92 13.30
C GLU A 113 6.74 -5.84 12.12
N ASN A 114 6.23 -5.58 10.91
CA ASN A 114 7.06 -5.42 9.72
C ASN A 114 8.02 -4.24 9.88
N TYR A 115 7.55 -3.14 10.48
CA TYR A 115 8.37 -1.97 10.77
C TYR A 115 9.45 -2.29 11.81
N MET A 116 9.09 -2.90 12.93
CA MET A 116 10.04 -3.26 13.99
C MET A 116 11.13 -4.19 13.47
N GLU A 117 10.75 -5.21 12.72
CA GLU A 117 11.70 -6.15 12.14
C GLU A 117 12.57 -5.48 11.08
N GLY A 118 12.02 -4.64 10.22
CA GLY A 118 12.80 -3.83 9.27
C GLY A 118 13.81 -2.91 9.97
N GLN A 119 13.45 -2.29 11.10
CA GLN A 119 14.40 -1.51 11.89
C GLN A 119 15.51 -2.39 12.48
N ARG A 120 15.19 -3.60 12.93
CA ARG A 120 16.17 -4.58 13.42
C ARG A 120 17.15 -4.97 12.31
N THR A 121 16.66 -5.24 11.11
CA THR A 121 17.46 -5.55 9.92
C THR A 121 18.50 -4.48 9.61
N LEU A 122 18.05 -3.22 9.53
CA LEU A 122 18.90 -2.09 9.22
C LEU A 122 20.00 -1.91 10.28
N LYS A 123 19.66 -2.09 11.57
CA LYS A 123 20.62 -2.06 12.68
C LYS A 123 21.69 -3.17 12.59
N ASN A 124 21.37 -4.29 11.96
CA ASN A 124 22.31 -5.40 11.73
C ASN A 124 23.09 -5.28 10.41
N GLY A 125 22.99 -4.16 9.70
CA GLY A 125 23.76 -3.92 8.46
C GLY A 125 23.23 -4.65 7.23
N PHE A 126 21.99 -5.13 7.26
CA PHE A 126 21.27 -5.70 6.12
C PHE A 126 20.37 -4.63 5.49
N ASP A 127 20.03 -4.83 4.21
CA ASP A 127 19.21 -3.89 3.45
C ASP A 127 17.70 -4.19 3.57
N ASP A 128 17.29 -5.45 3.73
CA ASP A 128 15.88 -5.85 3.91
C ASP A 128 15.74 -7.23 4.60
N VAL A 129 14.52 -7.63 4.95
CA VAL A 129 14.19 -8.87 5.68
C VAL A 129 13.21 -9.76 4.95
N ILE A 130 13.48 -11.06 5.01
CA ILE A 130 12.56 -12.13 4.59
C ILE A 130 11.94 -12.73 5.86
N PHE A 131 10.63 -12.90 5.87
CA PHE A 131 9.87 -13.60 6.92
C PHE A 131 9.64 -15.06 6.55
#